data_AF-A0ABD2LBK3-F1
#
_entry.id   AF-A0ABD2LBK3-F1
#
_cell.length_a   1.000
_cell.length_b   1.000
_cell.length_c   1.000
_cell.angle_alpha   90.00
_cell.angle_beta   90.00
_cell.angle_gamma   90.00
#
_symmetry.space_group_name_H-M   'P 1'
#
loop_
_entity.id
_entity.type
_entity.pdbx_description
1 polymer ?
#
loop_
_entity_poly.entity_id
_entity_poly.type
_entity_poly.pdbx_seq_one_letter_code
_entity_poly.pdbx_strand_id
1 'polypeptide(L)'
;MQCITKFTSNIHRTKSVFMSIHVRSCCININDTLSNHSVSDSVLFQTTDLGTLNIARGRDHGLPSYNKMRRACGLNAFSTFDQLADLIRDPAIRGALSSLYESPDDIDLYVGGLVEEPLIGALVGPTFACIIGDQFKRTRDGDRFYYENPGIFSSAQLAELKKTSMARLLCDNGDHISKVPFDALLLPSAIGTVPCARLAQLDLRKWSE
;
A
#
# COMPACT_ATOMS: atom_id res chain seq x y z
N MET A 1 28.10 19.48 15.84
CA MET A 1 27.95 18.23 16.61
C MET A 1 26.60 18.13 17.36
N GLN A 2 25.53 18.78 16.86
CA GLN A 2 24.17 18.74 17.45
C GLN A 2 23.11 18.10 16.50
N CYS A 3 23.40 17.92 15.21
CA CYS A 3 22.49 17.27 14.25
C CYS A 3 22.45 15.74 14.40
N ILE A 4 23.58 15.11 14.74
CA ILE A 4 23.70 13.64 14.82
C ILE A 4 23.02 13.09 16.08
N THR A 5 23.03 13.85 17.19
CA THR A 5 22.38 13.46 18.46
C THR A 5 20.84 13.54 18.41
N LYS A 6 20.25 14.44 17.60
CA LYS A 6 18.80 14.44 17.34
C LYS A 6 18.35 13.27 16.47
N PHE A 7 19.23 12.75 15.60
CA PHE A 7 18.92 11.64 14.71
C PHE A 7 18.82 10.30 15.49
N THR A 8 19.72 10.08 16.45
CA THR A 8 19.76 8.85 17.25
C THR A 8 18.68 8.81 18.35
N SER A 9 18.31 9.94 18.96
CA SER A 9 17.23 9.98 19.97
C SER A 9 15.85 9.68 19.37
N ASN A 10 15.63 10.08 18.10
CA ASN A 10 14.36 9.86 17.41
C ASN A 10 14.18 8.39 16.98
N ILE A 11 15.26 7.69 16.61
CA ILE A 11 15.22 6.29 16.19
C ILE A 11 14.77 5.35 17.34
N HIS A 12 15.18 5.63 18.58
CA HIS A 12 14.71 4.85 19.73
C HIS A 12 13.23 5.09 20.06
N ARG A 13 12.72 6.31 19.84
CA ARG A 13 11.29 6.63 20.00
C ARG A 13 10.44 6.04 18.86
N THR A 14 10.95 5.99 17.62
CA THR A 14 10.21 5.41 16.48
C THR A 14 10.01 3.90 16.58
N LYS A 15 10.93 3.15 17.22
CA LYS A 15 10.67 1.73 17.55
C LYS A 15 9.43 1.55 18.44
N SER A 16 9.18 2.49 19.36
CA SER A 16 8.00 2.47 20.23
C SER A 16 6.69 2.76 19.46
N VAL A 17 6.76 3.53 18.36
CA VAL A 17 5.63 3.76 17.44
C VAL A 17 5.16 2.41 16.89
N PHE A 18 6.06 1.62 16.30
CA PHE A 18 5.70 0.33 15.72
C PHE A 18 5.24 -0.67 16.78
N MET A 19 5.89 -0.73 17.94
CA MET A 19 5.49 -1.64 19.01
C MET A 19 4.13 -1.29 19.64
N SER A 20 3.70 -0.02 19.60
CA SER A 20 2.37 0.42 20.08
C SER A 20 1.29 0.35 18.99
N ILE A 21 1.65 0.58 17.72
CA ILE A 21 0.77 0.38 16.56
C ILE A 21 0.52 -1.11 16.28
N HIS A 22 1.43 -2.00 16.72
CA HIS A 22 1.35 -3.47 16.57
C HIS A 22 0.06 -4.11 17.09
N VAL A 23 -0.71 -3.43 17.93
CA VAL A 23 -1.76 -4.12 18.71
C VAL A 23 -3.18 -3.97 18.13
N ARG A 24 -3.56 -2.97 17.31
CA ARG A 24 -5.01 -2.73 17.06
C ARG A 24 -5.52 -2.23 15.70
N SER A 25 -4.68 -1.97 14.68
CA SER A 25 -5.20 -1.62 13.34
C SER A 25 -5.29 -2.85 12.43
N CYS A 26 -6.51 -3.32 12.14
CA CYS A 26 -6.79 -4.62 11.50
C CYS A 26 -6.29 -4.74 10.04
N CYS A 27 -5.97 -3.63 9.37
CA CYS A 27 -5.78 -3.65 7.91
C CYS A 27 -4.35 -3.37 7.43
N ILE A 28 -3.46 -2.79 8.25
CA ILE A 28 -2.04 -2.66 7.90
C ILE A 28 -1.19 -2.90 9.15
N ASN A 29 -1.11 -4.16 9.56
CA ASN A 29 -0.16 -4.59 10.57
C ASN A 29 1.11 -5.06 9.86
N ILE A 30 2.24 -4.38 10.09
CA ILE A 30 3.54 -4.95 9.72
C ILE A 30 3.79 -6.05 10.76
N ASN A 31 3.47 -7.29 10.43
CA ASN A 31 3.67 -8.42 11.35
C ASN A 31 5.08 -8.41 11.95
N ASP A 32 5.22 -8.93 13.17
CA ASP A 32 6.49 -9.02 13.92
C ASP A 32 7.65 -9.56 13.08
N THR A 33 7.37 -10.45 12.13
CA THR A 33 8.36 -10.99 11.19
C THR A 33 8.96 -9.92 10.29
N LEU A 34 8.16 -9.01 9.74
CA LEU A 34 8.66 -7.90 8.90
C LEU A 34 9.23 -6.75 9.73
N SER A 35 8.81 -6.62 10.99
CA SER A 35 9.30 -5.61 11.94
C SER A 35 10.61 -6.01 12.62
N ASN A 36 10.93 -7.30 12.70
CA ASN A 36 12.17 -7.78 13.34
C ASN A 36 13.10 -8.56 12.39
N HIS A 37 12.60 -9.03 11.24
CA HIS A 37 13.33 -9.85 10.29
C HIS A 37 13.04 -9.45 8.83
N SER A 38 13.41 -8.23 8.44
CA SER A 38 13.53 -7.90 7.01
C SER A 38 14.80 -8.54 6.43
N VAL A 39 14.67 -9.35 5.38
CA VAL A 39 15.82 -9.91 4.66
C VAL A 39 16.45 -8.81 3.80
N SER A 40 17.73 -8.51 4.04
CA SER A 40 18.55 -7.69 3.13
C SER A 40 19.68 -8.56 2.54
N ASP A 41 19.98 -8.40 1.25
CA ASP A 41 20.99 -9.19 0.52
C ASP A 41 22.43 -9.01 1.05
N SER A 42 22.63 -8.05 1.96
CA SER A 42 23.89 -7.83 2.66
C SER A 42 23.85 -8.46 4.06
N VAL A 43 24.74 -9.43 4.29
CA VAL A 43 25.01 -10.14 5.57
C VAL A 43 25.23 -9.21 6.79
N LEU A 44 25.35 -7.89 6.59
CA LEU A 44 25.54 -6.91 7.66
C LEU A 44 24.27 -6.49 8.43
N PHE A 45 23.05 -6.78 7.92
CA PHE A 45 21.80 -6.32 8.54
C PHE A 45 20.79 -7.46 8.67
N GLN A 46 21.06 -8.41 9.58
CA GLN A 46 20.18 -9.57 9.82
C GLN A 46 18.92 -9.26 10.67
N THR A 47 18.85 -8.08 11.30
CA THR A 47 17.64 -7.63 12.00
C THR A 47 17.43 -6.15 11.72
N THR A 48 16.45 -5.81 10.89
CA THR A 48 16.08 -4.42 10.66
C THR A 48 14.56 -4.28 10.66
N ASP A 49 14.10 -3.22 11.31
CA ASP A 49 12.67 -2.89 11.38
C ASP A 49 12.26 -2.15 10.12
N LEU A 50 11.46 -2.82 9.28
CA LEU A 50 11.00 -2.27 8.01
C LEU A 50 10.21 -0.97 8.21
N GLY A 51 9.47 -0.87 9.32
CA GLY A 51 8.74 0.33 9.69
C GLY A 51 9.67 1.54 9.88
N THR A 52 10.68 1.39 10.74
CA THR A 52 11.72 2.41 10.96
C THR A 52 12.49 2.73 9.68
N LEU A 53 12.81 1.72 8.85
CA LEU A 53 13.46 1.94 7.56
C LEU A 53 12.63 2.80 6.62
N ASN A 54 11.31 2.56 6.54
CA ASN A 54 10.42 3.34 5.67
C ASN A 54 10.33 4.79 6.13
N ILE A 55 10.30 5.04 7.45
CA ILE A 55 10.39 6.40 8.00
C ILE A 55 11.73 7.05 7.62
N ALA A 56 12.84 6.35 7.87
CA ALA A 56 14.18 6.86 7.57
C ALA A 56 14.35 7.16 6.09
N ARG A 57 13.89 6.27 5.20
CA ARG A 57 13.91 6.45 3.75
C ARG A 57 13.03 7.62 3.30
N GLY A 58 11.86 7.79 3.92
CA GLY A 58 11.00 8.94 3.65
C GLY A 58 11.70 10.27 3.96
N ARG A 59 12.42 10.34 5.09
CA ARG A 59 13.21 11.52 5.48
C ARG A 59 14.42 11.73 4.58
N ASP A 60 15.14 10.67 4.23
CA ASP A 60 16.29 10.70 3.32
C ASP A 60 15.90 11.21 1.92
N HIS A 61 14.75 10.76 1.41
CA HIS A 61 14.20 11.23 0.14
C HIS A 61 13.53 12.60 0.22
N GLY A 62 13.53 13.25 1.40
CA GLY A 62 12.94 14.57 1.59
C GLY A 62 11.43 14.59 1.34
N LEU A 63 10.72 13.49 1.64
CA LEU A 63 9.27 13.45 1.47
C LEU A 63 8.60 14.53 2.32
N PRO A 64 7.53 15.17 1.80
CA PRO A 64 6.76 16.12 2.59
C PRO A 64 6.14 15.44 3.80
N SER A 65 5.88 16.21 4.87
CA SER A 65 5.12 15.70 6.00
C SER A 65 3.69 15.35 5.61
N TYR A 66 3.04 14.58 6.47
CA TYR A 66 1.67 14.13 6.32
C TYR A 66 0.70 15.29 5.99
N ASN A 67 0.68 16.35 6.79
CA ASN A 67 -0.16 17.52 6.54
C ASN A 67 0.17 18.24 5.23
N LYS A 68 1.45 18.35 4.86
CA LYS A 68 1.83 18.99 3.60
C LYS A 68 1.33 18.19 2.40
N MET A 69 1.40 16.86 2.47
CA MET A 69 0.84 15.99 1.43
C MET A 69 -0.70 16.04 1.40
N ARG A 70 -1.36 16.07 2.57
CA ARG A 70 -2.82 16.27 2.65
C ARG A 70 -3.26 17.52 1.91
N ARG A 71 -2.60 18.66 2.16
CA ARG A 71 -2.88 19.92 1.45
C ARG A 71 -2.67 19.78 -0.06
N ALA A 72 -1.60 19.09 -0.50
CA ALA A 72 -1.36 18.83 -1.91
C ALA A 72 -2.47 17.97 -2.56
N CYS A 73 -3.08 17.08 -1.78
CA CYS A 73 -4.27 16.29 -2.16
C CYS A 73 -5.61 17.04 -2.00
N GLY A 74 -5.60 18.33 -1.65
CA GLY A 74 -6.83 19.11 -1.40
C GLY A 74 -7.57 18.72 -0.11
N LEU A 75 -6.92 17.99 0.80
CA LEU A 75 -7.46 17.56 2.08
C LEU A 75 -7.11 18.56 3.19
N ASN A 76 -7.96 18.65 4.21
CA ASN A 76 -7.73 19.49 5.37
C ASN A 76 -6.52 19.01 6.18
N ALA A 77 -5.61 19.92 6.52
CA ALA A 77 -4.54 19.65 7.46
C ALA A 77 -5.04 19.71 8.91
N PHE A 78 -4.35 19.02 9.81
CA PHE A 78 -4.64 19.03 11.23
C PHE A 78 -3.75 20.02 11.96
N SER A 79 -4.35 20.93 12.72
CA SER A 79 -3.61 21.89 13.56
C SER A 79 -3.33 21.35 14.95
N THR A 80 -4.14 20.39 15.43
CA THR A 80 -3.96 19.74 16.74
C THR A 80 -4.15 18.23 16.63
N PHE A 81 -3.57 17.48 17.58
CA PHE A 81 -3.71 16.01 17.63
C PHE A 81 -5.15 15.57 17.89
N ASP A 82 -5.99 16.39 18.54
CA ASP A 82 -7.39 16.06 18.80
C ASP A 82 -8.20 15.96 17.50
N GLN A 83 -7.89 16.80 16.50
CA GLN A 83 -8.55 16.80 15.20
C GLN A 83 -8.28 15.51 14.40
N LEU A 84 -7.24 14.75 14.76
CA LEU A 84 -6.98 13.45 14.13
C LEU A 84 -8.13 12.45 14.35
N ALA A 85 -9.00 12.66 15.34
CA ALA A 85 -10.17 11.82 15.59
C ALA A 85 -11.12 11.72 14.38
N ASP A 86 -11.09 12.71 13.48
CA ASP A 86 -11.91 12.73 12.26
C ASP A 86 -11.54 11.61 11.28
N LEU A 87 -10.27 11.16 11.28
CA LEU A 87 -9.74 10.17 10.33
C LEU A 87 -8.96 9.02 10.97
N ILE A 88 -8.67 9.08 12.27
CA ILE A 88 -7.96 8.05 13.03
C ILE A 88 -8.83 7.71 14.25
N ARG A 89 -9.62 6.63 14.17
CA ARG A 89 -10.62 6.35 15.22
C ARG A 89 -9.97 5.88 16.51
N ASP A 90 -8.91 5.08 16.41
CA ASP A 90 -8.26 4.49 17.59
C ASP A 90 -7.60 5.57 18.48
N PRO A 91 -8.11 5.79 19.72
CA PRO A 91 -7.52 6.76 20.64
C PRO A 91 -6.10 6.39 21.08
N ALA A 92 -5.73 5.10 21.09
CA ALA A 92 -4.39 4.67 21.46
C ALA A 92 -3.36 5.13 20.41
N ILE A 93 -3.72 5.03 19.12
CA ILE A 93 -2.88 5.53 18.03
C ILE A 93 -2.72 7.05 18.12
N ARG A 94 -3.82 7.79 18.36
CA ARG A 94 -3.77 9.25 18.53
C ARG A 94 -2.90 9.67 19.72
N GLY A 95 -3.01 8.96 20.85
CA GLY A 95 -2.15 9.18 22.03
C GLY A 95 -0.68 8.85 21.76
N ALA A 96 -0.39 7.81 20.98
CA ALA A 96 0.97 7.49 20.57
C ALA A 96 1.55 8.62 19.70
N LEU A 97 0.81 9.09 18.68
CA LEU A 97 1.26 10.17 17.80
C LEU A 97 1.57 11.46 18.57
N SER A 98 0.71 11.87 19.50
CA SER A 98 0.93 13.08 20.30
C SER A 98 2.10 12.96 21.28
N SER A 99 2.45 11.75 21.71
CA SER A 99 3.63 11.52 22.56
C SER A 99 4.96 11.52 21.78
N LEU A 100 4.90 11.27 20.47
CA LEU A 100 6.04 11.00 19.60
C LEU A 100 6.42 12.20 18.73
N TYR A 101 5.44 13.00 18.29
CA TYR A 101 5.63 14.19 17.46
C TYR A 101 5.32 15.46 18.26
N GLU A 102 6.07 16.54 18.02
CA GLU A 102 5.83 17.84 18.67
C GLU A 102 4.58 18.53 18.08
N SER A 103 4.37 18.41 16.77
CA SER A 103 3.21 18.93 16.05
C SER A 103 2.63 17.90 15.06
N PRO A 104 1.32 17.94 14.73
CA PRO A 104 0.78 17.17 13.61
C PRO A 104 1.45 17.46 12.26
N ASP A 105 2.04 18.66 12.09
CA ASP A 105 2.82 19.01 10.89
C ASP A 105 4.16 18.24 10.79
N ASP A 106 4.63 17.62 11.88
CA ASP A 106 5.87 16.83 11.93
C ASP A 106 5.66 15.34 11.62
N ILE A 107 4.40 14.89 11.53
CA ILE A 107 4.07 13.48 11.26
C ILE A 107 4.64 13.07 9.90
N ASP A 108 5.45 12.02 9.88
CA ASP A 108 5.99 11.44 8.66
C ASP A 108 4.83 10.94 7.77
N LEU A 109 4.87 11.21 6.47
CA LEU A 109 3.80 10.82 5.53
C LEU A 109 3.47 9.32 5.61
N TYR A 110 4.49 8.47 5.71
CA TYR A 110 4.31 7.03 5.82
C TYR A 110 3.48 6.65 7.06
N VAL A 111 3.79 7.25 8.22
CA VAL A 111 3.07 6.99 9.47
C VAL A 111 1.64 7.50 9.37
N GLY A 112 1.47 8.77 8.99
CA GLY A 112 0.15 9.41 8.91
C GLY A 112 -0.79 8.71 7.93
N GLY A 113 -0.31 8.33 6.74
CA GLY A 113 -1.14 7.64 5.75
C GLY A 113 -1.52 6.21 6.12
N LEU A 114 -0.70 5.51 6.91
CA LEU A 114 -0.98 4.15 7.37
C LEU A 114 -2.08 4.06 8.43
N VAL A 115 -2.20 5.09 9.26
CA VAL A 115 -3.11 5.11 10.41
C VAL A 115 -4.47 5.72 10.08
N GLU A 116 -4.67 6.23 8.87
CA GLU A 116 -5.98 6.67 8.41
C GLU A 116 -6.95 5.51 8.28
N GLU A 117 -8.21 5.75 8.66
CA GLU A 117 -9.29 4.83 8.37
C GLU A 117 -9.43 4.62 6.85
N PRO A 118 -9.55 3.36 6.38
CA PRO A 118 -9.78 3.09 4.97
C PRO A 118 -11.08 3.71 4.46
N LEU A 119 -11.07 4.13 3.20
CA LEU A 119 -12.31 4.50 2.50
C LEU A 119 -13.22 3.27 2.33
N ILE A 120 -14.53 3.50 2.17
CA ILE A 120 -15.50 2.42 1.94
C ILE A 120 -15.11 1.65 0.68
N GLY A 121 -14.89 0.33 0.82
CA GLY A 121 -14.47 -0.53 -0.28
C GLY A 121 -12.98 -0.43 -0.66
N ALA A 122 -12.17 0.27 0.13
CA ALA A 122 -10.72 0.41 -0.07
C ALA A 122 -9.93 -0.19 1.09
N LEU A 123 -8.62 -0.34 0.88
CA LEU A 123 -7.66 -0.78 1.90
C LEU A 123 -6.84 0.37 2.50
N VAL A 124 -6.99 1.57 1.94
CA VAL A 124 -6.19 2.75 2.30
C VAL A 124 -7.09 3.94 2.59
N GLY A 125 -6.60 4.84 3.44
CA GLY A 125 -7.25 6.11 3.75
C GLY A 125 -7.16 7.15 2.62
N PRO A 126 -7.81 8.31 2.79
CA PRO A 126 -7.92 9.34 1.75
C PRO A 126 -6.57 9.87 1.23
N THR A 127 -5.55 10.00 2.09
CA THR A 127 -4.25 10.54 1.66
C THR A 127 -3.54 9.56 0.73
N PHE A 128 -3.46 8.28 1.10
CA PHE A 128 -2.85 7.28 0.24
C PHE A 128 -3.72 6.96 -0.99
N ALA A 129 -5.05 7.01 -0.88
CA ALA A 129 -5.92 6.90 -2.05
C ALA A 129 -5.64 7.98 -3.10
N CYS A 130 -5.45 9.24 -2.67
CA CYS A 130 -5.04 10.33 -3.56
C CYS A 130 -3.69 10.05 -4.24
N ILE A 131 -2.65 9.74 -3.46
CA ILE A 131 -1.29 9.55 -3.99
C ILE A 131 -1.23 8.36 -4.95
N ILE A 132 -1.78 7.21 -4.53
CA ILE A 132 -1.79 5.98 -5.32
C ILE A 132 -2.63 6.20 -6.58
N GLY A 133 -3.84 6.78 -6.44
CA GLY A 133 -4.74 7.03 -7.56
C GLY A 133 -4.16 7.98 -8.61
N ASP A 134 -3.59 9.11 -8.18
CA ASP A 134 -2.94 10.05 -9.10
C ASP A 134 -1.78 9.39 -9.85
N GLN A 135 -0.97 8.58 -9.14
CA GLN A 135 0.19 7.98 -9.76
C GLN A 135 -0.14 6.85 -10.74
N PHE A 136 -1.11 5.99 -10.42
CA PHE A 136 -1.63 5.00 -11.37
C PHE A 136 -2.29 5.67 -12.58
N LYS A 137 -3.04 6.75 -12.37
CA LYS A 137 -3.65 7.53 -13.46
C LYS A 137 -2.58 8.10 -14.40
N ARG A 138 -1.57 8.78 -13.88
CA ARG A 138 -0.47 9.34 -14.69
C ARG A 138 0.30 8.27 -15.46
N THR A 139 0.51 7.11 -14.83
CA THR A 139 1.19 5.98 -15.46
C THR A 139 0.37 5.45 -16.64
N ARG A 140 -0.94 5.27 -16.45
CA ARG A 140 -1.86 4.88 -17.53
C ARG A 140 -1.93 5.91 -18.65
N ASP A 141 -2.25 7.15 -18.31
CA ASP A 141 -2.52 8.21 -19.28
C ASP A 141 -1.24 8.66 -20.02
N GLY A 142 -0.07 8.49 -19.40
CA GLY A 142 1.23 8.80 -19.97
C GLY A 142 1.88 7.65 -20.75
N ASP A 143 1.33 6.44 -20.70
CA ASP A 143 1.85 5.30 -21.44
C ASP A 143 1.28 5.26 -22.86
N ARG A 144 2.15 5.54 -23.84
CA ARG A 144 1.81 5.45 -25.26
C ARG A 144 1.33 4.06 -25.65
N PHE A 145 1.82 3.01 -25.00
CA PHE A 145 1.50 1.61 -25.26
C PHE A 145 0.46 1.04 -24.29
N TYR A 146 -0.25 1.89 -23.53
CA TYR A 146 -1.33 1.41 -22.70
C TYR A 146 -2.32 0.60 -23.55
N TYR A 147 -2.64 -0.62 -23.10
CA TYR A 147 -3.26 -1.64 -23.94
C TYR A 147 -4.65 -1.26 -24.48
N GLU A 148 -5.35 -0.30 -23.87
CA GLU A 148 -6.64 0.19 -24.36
C GLU A 148 -6.51 1.35 -25.36
N ASN A 149 -5.29 1.87 -25.60
CA ASN A 149 -5.08 2.95 -26.55
C ASN A 149 -5.41 2.51 -27.99
N PRO A 150 -6.01 3.40 -28.80
CA PRO A 150 -6.29 3.10 -30.21
C PRO A 150 -5.03 2.71 -30.97
N GLY A 151 -5.11 1.62 -31.75
CA GLY A 151 -4.00 1.15 -32.60
C GLY A 151 -2.98 0.25 -31.91
N ILE A 152 -3.09 0.01 -30.59
CA ILE A 152 -2.22 -0.97 -29.89
C ILE A 152 -2.71 -2.40 -30.12
N PHE A 153 -4.00 -2.63 -29.93
CA PHE A 153 -4.66 -3.89 -30.23
C PHE A 153 -5.89 -3.65 -31.11
N SER A 154 -6.22 -4.62 -31.97
CA SER A 154 -7.52 -4.63 -32.65
C SER A 154 -8.64 -4.82 -31.65
N SER A 155 -9.87 -4.43 -32.02
CA SER A 155 -11.05 -4.63 -31.16
C SER A 155 -11.26 -6.11 -30.77
N ALA A 156 -10.92 -7.04 -31.67
CA ALA A 156 -11.00 -8.47 -31.40
C ALA A 156 -9.97 -8.92 -30.34
N GLN A 157 -8.73 -8.45 -30.47
CA GLN A 157 -7.66 -8.72 -29.51
C GLN A 157 -7.96 -8.11 -28.13
N LEU A 158 -8.43 -6.86 -28.09
CA LEU A 158 -8.79 -6.18 -26.85
C LEU A 158 -9.93 -6.90 -26.12
N ALA A 159 -10.91 -7.43 -26.86
CA ALA A 159 -11.99 -8.23 -26.28
C ALA A 159 -11.48 -9.52 -25.64
N GLU A 160 -10.43 -10.14 -26.17
CA GLU A 160 -9.78 -11.31 -25.54
C GLU A 160 -8.99 -10.91 -24.30
N LEU A 161 -8.21 -9.82 -24.35
CA LEU A 161 -7.44 -9.33 -23.19
C LEU A 161 -8.35 -9.03 -21.98
N LYS A 162 -9.53 -8.45 -22.21
CA LYS A 162 -10.51 -8.13 -21.15
C LYS A 162 -11.13 -9.35 -20.47
N LYS A 163 -10.95 -10.57 -21.01
CA LYS A 163 -11.40 -11.82 -20.36
C LYS A 163 -10.40 -12.35 -19.36
N THR A 164 -9.15 -11.87 -19.40
CA THR A 164 -8.07 -12.39 -18.56
C THR A 164 -8.34 -12.11 -17.08
N SER A 165 -7.86 -13.00 -16.21
CA SER A 165 -7.96 -12.84 -14.75
C SER A 165 -6.76 -13.48 -14.06
N MET A 166 -6.42 -13.00 -12.86
CA MET A 166 -5.35 -13.61 -12.04
C MET A 166 -5.67 -15.08 -11.72
N ALA A 167 -6.94 -15.41 -11.48
CA ALA A 167 -7.39 -16.78 -11.28
C ALA A 167 -7.06 -17.68 -12.47
N ARG A 168 -7.30 -17.18 -13.70
CA ARG A 168 -6.97 -17.92 -14.92
C ARG A 168 -5.45 -18.06 -15.10
N LEU A 169 -4.69 -17.01 -14.81
CA LEU A 169 -3.22 -17.06 -14.87
C LEU A 169 -2.64 -18.16 -13.97
N LEU A 170 -3.18 -18.29 -12.75
CA LEU A 170 -2.79 -19.35 -11.81
C LEU A 170 -3.15 -20.74 -12.33
N CYS A 171 -4.32 -20.93 -12.95
CA CYS A 171 -4.71 -22.20 -13.55
C CYS A 171 -3.80 -22.63 -14.71
N ASP A 172 -3.33 -21.68 -15.51
CA ASP A 172 -2.55 -21.98 -16.72
C ASP A 172 -1.08 -22.28 -16.45
N ASN A 173 -0.55 -21.78 -15.32
CA ASN A 173 0.88 -21.82 -15.02
C ASN A 173 1.21 -22.49 -13.69
N GLY A 174 0.20 -22.84 -12.89
CA GLY A 174 0.39 -23.48 -11.59
C GLY A 174 0.44 -24.99 -11.67
N ASP A 175 1.43 -25.59 -10.99
CA ASP A 175 1.55 -27.04 -10.91
C ASP A 175 0.35 -27.65 -10.18
N HIS A 176 -0.35 -28.56 -10.87
CA HIS A 176 -1.49 -29.31 -10.32
C HIS A 176 -2.65 -28.46 -9.76
N ILE A 177 -2.76 -27.18 -10.19
CA ILE A 177 -3.88 -26.31 -9.80
C ILE A 177 -5.10 -26.63 -10.67
N SER A 178 -6.13 -27.21 -10.06
CA SER A 178 -7.38 -27.57 -10.76
C SER A 178 -8.58 -26.73 -10.33
N LYS A 179 -8.48 -26.02 -9.20
CA LYS A 179 -9.51 -25.13 -8.66
C LYS A 179 -8.87 -23.89 -8.06
N VAL A 180 -9.53 -22.75 -8.26
CA VAL A 180 -9.10 -21.44 -7.75
C VAL A 180 -10.31 -20.62 -7.31
N PRO A 181 -10.16 -19.59 -6.46
CA PRO A 181 -11.19 -18.59 -6.27
C PRO A 181 -11.56 -17.94 -7.61
N PHE A 182 -12.82 -17.55 -7.79
CA PHE A 182 -13.24 -16.86 -9.03
C PHE A 182 -12.51 -15.51 -9.20
N ASP A 183 -12.42 -14.75 -8.11
CA ASP A 183 -11.56 -13.57 -7.99
C ASP A 183 -10.40 -13.91 -7.04
N ALA A 184 -9.18 -13.95 -7.57
CA ALA A 184 -7.99 -14.33 -6.81
C ALA A 184 -7.48 -13.24 -5.84
N LEU A 185 -8.00 -12.02 -5.93
CA LEU A 185 -7.62 -10.91 -5.04
C LEU A 185 -8.54 -10.76 -3.83
N LEU A 186 -9.69 -11.43 -3.86
CA LEU A 186 -10.62 -11.46 -2.73
C LEU A 186 -10.37 -12.70 -1.88
N LEU A 187 -10.54 -12.56 -0.57
CA LEU A 187 -10.58 -13.73 0.30
C LEU A 187 -11.72 -14.65 -0.17
N PRO A 188 -11.49 -15.98 -0.25
CA PRO A 188 -12.51 -16.91 -0.66
C PRO A 188 -13.74 -16.75 0.23
N SER A 189 -14.86 -16.31 -0.36
CA SER A 189 -16.15 -16.27 0.35
C SER A 189 -16.70 -17.69 0.49
N ALA A 190 -17.86 -17.82 1.14
CA ALA A 190 -18.59 -19.10 1.21
C ALA A 190 -18.89 -19.73 -0.18
N ILE A 191 -18.76 -18.97 -1.27
CA ILE A 191 -18.91 -19.43 -2.67
C ILE A 191 -17.80 -20.42 -3.08
N GLY A 192 -16.70 -20.49 -2.32
CA GLY A 192 -15.66 -21.50 -2.49
C GLY A 192 -14.82 -21.32 -3.76
N THR A 193 -14.19 -22.40 -4.20
CA THR A 193 -13.34 -22.43 -5.40
C THR A 193 -14.10 -22.96 -6.61
N VAL A 194 -13.75 -22.48 -7.79
CA VAL A 194 -14.28 -22.94 -9.08
C VAL A 194 -13.24 -23.77 -9.83
N PRO A 195 -13.66 -24.83 -10.57
CA PRO A 195 -12.77 -25.53 -11.49
C PRO A 195 -12.19 -24.59 -12.55
N CYS A 196 -10.90 -24.75 -12.87
CA CYS A 196 -10.22 -23.97 -13.90
C CYS A 196 -10.91 -24.01 -15.27
N ALA A 197 -11.58 -25.13 -15.58
CA ALA A 197 -12.35 -25.30 -16.81
C ALA A 197 -13.56 -24.34 -16.96
N ARG A 198 -14.02 -23.72 -15.86
CA ARG A 198 -15.12 -22.73 -15.88
C ARG A 198 -14.64 -21.30 -16.11
N LEU A 199 -13.33 -21.05 -16.07
CA LEU A 199 -12.77 -19.72 -16.31
C LEU A 199 -12.59 -19.47 -17.81
N ALA A 200 -12.90 -18.25 -18.24
CA ALA A 200 -12.66 -17.83 -19.61
C ALA A 200 -11.18 -17.98 -19.99
N GLN A 201 -10.91 -18.44 -21.21
CA GLN A 201 -9.57 -18.58 -21.75
C GLN A 201 -9.32 -17.48 -22.78
N LEU A 202 -8.07 -17.03 -22.87
CA LEU A 202 -7.63 -16.09 -23.90
C LEU A 202 -7.56 -16.80 -25.26
N ASP A 203 -8.32 -16.33 -26.26
CA ASP A 203 -8.24 -16.88 -27.61
C ASP A 203 -7.10 -16.23 -28.42
N LEU A 204 -5.92 -16.83 -28.40
CA LEU A 204 -4.75 -16.34 -29.13
C LEU A 204 -4.88 -16.41 -30.66
N ARG A 205 -5.91 -17.07 -31.21
CA ARG A 205 -6.16 -17.05 -32.66
C ARG A 205 -6.48 -15.66 -33.18
N LYS A 206 -6.82 -14.70 -32.31
CA LYS A 206 -6.99 -13.28 -32.70
C LYS A 206 -5.68 -12.55 -33.03
N TRP A 207 -4.54 -13.23 -32.88
CA TRP A 207 -3.21 -12.75 -33.26
C TRP A 207 -2.63 -13.50 -34.47
N SER A 208 -3.40 -14.37 -35.13
CA SER A 208 -2.94 -14.98 -36.38
C SER A 208 -2.82 -13.93 -37.48
N GLU A 209 -1.67 -13.91 -38.14
CA GLU A 209 -1.39 -13.11 -39.36
C GLU A 209 -1.76 -13.87 -40.63
#